data_AF-A0A5E7BCK5-F1
#
_entry.id   AF-A0A5E7BCK5-F1
#
_cell.length_a   1.000
_cell.length_b   1.000
_cell.length_c   1.000
_cell.angle_alpha   90.00
_cell.angle_beta   90.00
_cell.angle_gamma   90.00
#
_symmetry.space_group_name_H-M   'P 1'
#
loop_
_entity.id
_entity.type
_entity.pdbx_description
1 polymer ?
#
loop_
_entity_poly.entity_id
_entity_poly.type
_entity_poly.pdbx_seq_one_letter_code
_entity_poly.pdbx_strand_id
1 'polypeptide(L)'
;MHKIILHSPHVLLIVTISVILAGCSTSVVSSNPRNVVVESQSLNAKEAQRLADAECSKHNRYAKMTIKGDYWDRNYSFECIE
;
A
#
# COMPACT_ATOMS: atom_id res chain seq x y z
N MET A 1 -5.20 -33.34 26.42
CA MET A 1 -5.81 -32.01 26.13
C MET A 1 -4.77 -31.25 25.31
N HIS A 2 -4.87 -30.86 24.04
CA HIS A 2 -5.92 -30.86 23.03
C HIS A 2 -5.27 -31.33 21.71
N LYS A 3 -5.83 -32.35 21.05
CA LYS A 3 -5.47 -32.70 19.67
C LYS A 3 -6.17 -31.68 18.77
N ILE A 4 -5.41 -30.81 18.12
CA ILE A 4 -5.95 -29.90 17.10
C ILE A 4 -6.30 -30.78 15.89
N ILE A 5 -7.60 -30.99 15.69
CA ILE A 5 -8.16 -31.76 14.57
C ILE A 5 -7.99 -30.92 13.31
N LEU A 6 -6.90 -31.17 12.58
CA LEU A 6 -6.59 -30.59 11.27
C LEU A 6 -7.34 -31.37 10.18
N HIS A 7 -8.67 -31.29 10.17
CA HIS A 7 -9.53 -32.04 9.22
C HIS A 7 -10.76 -31.25 8.76
N SER A 8 -10.72 -29.93 8.83
CA SER A 8 -11.82 -29.08 8.37
C SER A 8 -11.31 -28.08 7.33
N PRO A 9 -11.70 -28.18 6.05
CA PRO A 9 -11.19 -27.32 4.97
C PRO A 9 -11.51 -25.84 5.22
N HIS A 10 -12.53 -25.55 6.05
CA HIS A 10 -12.90 -24.21 6.46
C HIS A 10 -11.85 -23.52 7.34
N VAL A 11 -11.17 -24.27 8.22
CA VAL A 11 -10.13 -23.69 9.09
C VAL A 11 -8.87 -23.34 8.29
N LEU A 12 -8.53 -24.19 7.31
CA LEU A 12 -7.41 -23.92 6.38
C LEU A 12 -7.68 -22.67 5.52
N LEU A 13 -8.93 -22.48 5.07
CA LEU A 13 -9.35 -21.32 4.29
C LEU A 13 -9.26 -20.01 5.09
N ILE A 14 -9.64 -20.04 6.38
CA ILE A 14 -9.61 -18.85 7.25
C ILE A 14 -8.15 -18.44 7.53
N VAL A 15 -7.27 -19.41 7.73
CA VAL A 15 -5.84 -19.14 7.99
C VAL A 15 -5.15 -18.56 6.75
N THR A 16 -5.44 -19.04 5.54
CA THR A 16 -4.82 -18.52 4.32
C THR A 16 -5.25 -17.09 3.99
N ILE A 17 -6.52 -16.74 4.21
CA ILE A 17 -7.03 -15.36 4.03
C ILE A 17 -6.35 -14.37 4.99
N SER A 18 -6.02 -14.82 6.20
CA SER A 18 -5.43 -13.95 7.24
C SER A 18 -4.00 -13.51 6.92
N VAL A 19 -3.21 -14.33 6.21
CA VAL A 19 -1.81 -14.03 5.89
C VAL A 19 -1.67 -12.97 4.78
N ILE A 20 -2.69 -12.84 3.92
CA ILE A 20 -2.67 -11.90 2.79
C ILE A 20 -2.91 -10.44 3.23
N LEU A 21 -3.47 -10.23 4.43
CA LEU A 21 -3.76 -8.90 4.97
C LEU A 21 -2.58 -8.26 5.73
N ALA A 22 -1.47 -8.97 5.92
CA ALA A 22 -0.23 -8.40 6.46
C ALA A 22 0.53 -7.59 5.40
N GLY A 23 -0.17 -6.72 4.67
CA GLY A 23 0.41 -5.81 3.69
C GLY A 23 1.34 -4.81 4.37
N CYS A 24 2.46 -4.49 3.72
CA CYS A 24 3.41 -3.46 4.16
C CYS A 24 2.66 -2.16 4.50
N SER A 25 3.02 -1.55 5.63
CA SER A 25 2.49 -0.28 6.12
C SER A 25 2.92 0.87 5.19
N THR A 26 2.22 0.96 4.06
CA THR A 26 2.30 2.06 3.09
C THR A 26 0.87 2.50 2.82
N SER A 27 0.59 3.79 2.98
CA SER A 27 -0.77 4.33 2.92
C SER A 27 -0.81 5.73 2.35
N VAL A 28 -1.90 6.05 1.65
CA VAL A 28 -2.15 7.40 1.14
C VAL A 28 -2.51 8.32 2.31
N VAL A 29 -1.72 9.37 2.50
CA VAL A 29 -1.94 10.41 3.54
C VAL A 29 -2.86 11.50 3.01
N SER A 30 -2.69 11.87 1.75
CA SER A 30 -3.50 12.88 1.08
C SER A 30 -3.56 12.61 -0.41
N SER A 31 -4.71 12.84 -1.03
CA SER A 31 -4.93 12.65 -2.48
C SER A 31 -5.82 13.75 -3.01
N ASN A 32 -5.39 14.37 -4.11
CA ASN A 32 -6.19 15.29 -4.91
C ASN A 32 -5.88 15.08 -6.40
N PRO A 33 -6.65 15.66 -7.34
CA PRO A 33 -6.48 15.41 -8.77
C PRO A 33 -5.11 15.79 -9.38
N ARG A 34 -4.28 16.55 -8.65
CA ARG A 34 -2.97 17.03 -9.08
C ARG A 34 -1.82 16.46 -8.28
N ASN A 35 -2.05 16.00 -7.06
CA ASN A 35 -0.99 15.58 -6.15
C ASN A 35 -1.48 14.50 -5.19
N VAL A 36 -0.62 13.52 -4.93
CA VAL A 36 -0.83 12.44 -3.97
C VAL A 36 0.38 12.36 -3.05
N VAL A 37 0.13 12.23 -1.76
CA VAL A 37 1.15 12.00 -0.73
C VAL A 37 0.92 10.62 -0.13
N VAL A 38 1.96 9.79 -0.16
CA VAL A 38 1.93 8.42 0.34
C VAL A 38 3.02 8.27 1.41
N GLU A 39 2.64 7.83 2.60
CA GLU A 39 3.59 7.46 3.65
C GLU A 39 4.00 6.00 3.47
N SER A 40 5.30 5.68 3.60
CA SER A 40 5.78 4.30 3.66
C SER A 40 6.70 4.09 4.86
N GLN A 41 6.25 3.31 5.85
CA GLN A 41 7.07 3.03 7.03
C GLN A 41 8.37 2.29 6.70
N SER A 42 8.36 1.49 5.64
CA SER A 42 9.51 0.72 5.16
C SER A 42 10.36 1.43 4.10
N LEU A 43 10.09 2.72 3.82
CA LEU A 43 10.72 3.48 2.74
C LEU A 43 10.63 2.76 1.38
N ASN A 44 9.50 2.09 1.14
CA ASN A 44 9.29 1.31 -0.06
C ASN A 44 8.75 2.21 -1.18
N ALA A 45 9.69 2.84 -1.88
CA ALA A 45 9.38 3.74 -3.00
C ALA A 45 8.53 3.07 -4.10
N LYS A 46 8.70 1.76 -4.33
CA LYS A 46 7.95 1.03 -5.35
C LYS A 46 6.48 0.87 -4.97
N GLU A 47 6.21 0.52 -3.71
CA GLU A 47 4.84 0.41 -3.23
C GLU A 47 4.17 1.78 -3.11
N ALA A 48 4.92 2.80 -2.68
CA ALA A 48 4.43 4.18 -2.66
C ALA A 48 4.03 4.66 -4.07
N GLN A 49 4.87 4.40 -5.07
CA GLN A 49 4.59 4.68 -6.48
C GLN A 49 3.32 3.95 -6.95
N ARG A 50 3.19 2.65 -6.66
CA ARG A 50 2.01 1.85 -7.05
C ARG A 50 0.71 2.43 -6.48
N LEU A 51 0.71 2.85 -5.21
CA LEU A 51 -0.46 3.47 -4.59
C LEU A 51 -0.76 4.84 -5.20
N ALA A 52 0.26 5.65 -5.45
CA ALA A 52 0.10 6.95 -6.08
C ALA A 52 -0.46 6.82 -7.52
N ASP A 53 0.02 5.85 -8.30
CA ASP A 53 -0.49 5.55 -9.64
C ASP A 53 -1.97 5.13 -9.59
N ALA A 54 -2.35 4.29 -8.62
CA ALA A 54 -3.74 3.90 -8.44
C ALA A 54 -4.64 5.12 -8.11
N GLU A 55 -4.16 6.07 -7.31
CA GLU A 55 -4.88 7.32 -7.02
C GLU A 55 -4.97 8.25 -8.23
N CYS A 56 -3.86 8.54 -8.91
CA CYS A 56 -3.85 9.41 -10.10
C CYS A 56 -4.66 8.82 -11.26
N SER A 57 -4.69 7.49 -11.41
CA SER A 57 -5.44 6.80 -12.48
C SER A 57 -6.95 7.02 -12.39
N LYS A 58 -7.50 7.31 -11.20
CA LYS A 58 -8.92 7.68 -11.02
C LYS A 58 -9.30 8.93 -11.83
N HIS A 59 -8.31 9.73 -12.19
CA HIS A 59 -8.44 10.95 -12.98
C HIS A 59 -7.78 10.84 -14.37
N ASN A 60 -7.51 9.61 -14.85
CA ASN A 60 -6.79 9.35 -16.11
C ASN A 60 -5.38 9.99 -16.17
N ARG A 61 -4.69 10.01 -15.04
CA ARG A 61 -3.33 10.56 -14.89
C ARG A 61 -2.38 9.49 -14.34
N TYR A 62 -1.07 9.70 -14.50
CA TYR A 62 -0.04 8.88 -13.86
C TYR A 62 0.70 9.67 -12.78
N ALA A 63 1.26 8.96 -11.80
CA ALA A 63 1.99 9.57 -10.71
C ALA A 63 3.46 9.75 -11.08
N LYS A 64 3.97 10.97 -10.97
CA LYS A 64 5.39 11.28 -11.07
C LYS A 64 5.92 11.67 -9.69
N MET A 65 6.85 10.90 -9.16
CA MET A 65 7.49 11.21 -7.87
C MET A 65 8.21 12.56 -7.95
N THR A 66 7.86 13.46 -7.04
CA THR A 66 8.49 14.79 -6.89
C THR A 66 9.33 14.87 -5.63
N ILE A 67 8.92 14.16 -4.56
CA ILE A 67 9.67 14.08 -3.31
C ILE A 67 9.78 12.61 -2.91
N LYS A 68 11.01 12.18 -2.64
CA LYS A 68 11.31 10.85 -2.12
C LYS A 68 11.35 10.90 -0.60
N GLY A 69 10.64 9.99 0.06
CA GLY A 69 10.73 9.84 1.51
C GLY A 69 12.12 9.37 1.96
N ASP A 70 12.49 9.76 3.18
CA ASP A 70 13.73 9.42 3.87
C ASP A 70 13.48 9.01 5.33
N TYR A 71 14.55 8.82 6.09
CA TYR A 71 14.46 8.34 7.48
C TYR A 71 13.72 9.30 8.42
N TRP A 72 13.73 10.61 8.14
CA TRP A 72 13.11 11.66 8.94
C TRP A 72 11.69 11.95 8.47
N ASP A 73 11.46 11.94 7.16
CA ASP A 73 10.16 12.13 6.54
C ASP A 73 9.83 10.98 5.60
N ARG A 74 8.94 10.09 6.06
CA ARG A 74 8.56 8.88 5.31
C ARG A 74 7.52 9.15 4.21
N ASN A 75 7.21 10.43 3.96
CA ASN A 75 6.27 10.84 2.94
C ASN A 75 6.92 10.92 1.56
N TYR A 76 6.28 10.25 0.62
CA TYR A 76 6.56 10.37 -0.80
C TYR A 76 5.49 11.26 -1.41
N SER A 77 5.92 12.29 -2.14
CA SER A 77 4.99 13.16 -2.88
C SER A 77 5.06 12.86 -4.36
N PHE A 78 3.90 12.86 -4.99
CA PHE A 78 3.73 12.56 -6.39
C PHE A 78 2.81 13.58 -7.04
N GLU A 79 3.23 14.11 -8.18
CA GLU A 79 2.37 14.92 -9.04
C GLU A 79 1.60 14.02 -10.02
N CYS A 80 0.29 14.22 -10.13
CA CYS A 80 -0.54 13.53 -11.12
C CYS A 80 -0.51 14.29 -12.44
N ILE A 81 0.11 13.69 -13.46
CA ILE A 81 0.31 14.29 -14.79
C ILE A 81 -0.31 13.41 -15.90
N GLU A 82 -0.50 14.02 -17.08
CA GLU A 82 -1.16 13.43 -18.26
C GLU A 82 -0.22 12.65 -19.17
#